data_AF-A0A069JJ67-F1
#
_entry.id   AF-A0A069JJ67-F1
#
_cell.length_a   1.000
_cell.length_b   1.000
_cell.length_c   1.000
_cell.angle_alpha   90.00
_cell.angle_beta   90.00
_cell.angle_gamma   90.00
#
_symmetry.space_group_name_H-M   'P 1'
#
loop_
_entity.id
_entity.type
_entity.pdbx_description
1 polymer ?
#
loop_
_entity_poly.entity_id
_entity_poly.type
_entity_poly.pdbx_seq_one_letter_code
_entity_poly.pdbx_strand_id
1 'polypeptide(L)'
;MWCGREVAVTGVGRRRRYCSQSCRQRAYEQRNAVKGTSIPADAVILTAVEAVELVDRMFEVRCAAEDVATAVAEGAESSELTQLCERLTELAREAERFR
;
A
#
# COMPACT_ATOMS: atom_id res chain seq x y z
N MET A 1 6.79 -7.25 6.10
CA MET A 1 5.49 -7.14 5.39
C MET A 1 5.67 -7.73 3.99
N TRP A 2 4.65 -8.35 3.38
CA TRP A 2 4.76 -9.00 2.04
C TRP A 2 3.85 -8.36 0.97
N CYS A 3 2.66 -7.91 1.35
CA CYS A 3 1.65 -7.39 0.41
C CYS A 3 1.21 -5.95 0.73
N GLY A 4 1.94 -5.23 1.58
CA GLY A 4 1.56 -3.87 2.00
C GLY A 4 0.40 -3.79 3.00
N ARG A 5 -0.40 -4.85 3.17
CA ARG A 5 -1.53 -4.85 4.10
C ARG A 5 -1.09 -4.67 5.55
N GLU A 6 -1.82 -3.85 6.28
CA GLU A 6 -1.60 -3.58 7.70
C GLU A 6 -1.48 -4.88 8.50
N VAL A 7 -0.48 -4.92 9.39
CA VAL A 7 -0.26 -6.05 10.29
C VAL A 7 -0.80 -5.66 11.65
N ALA A 8 -1.94 -6.26 12.01
CA ALA A 8 -2.60 -6.00 13.28
C ALA A 8 -1.62 -6.05 14.46
N VAL A 9 -1.63 -4.99 15.27
CA VAL A 9 -0.87 -4.92 16.51
C VAL A 9 -1.51 -5.89 17.51
N THR A 10 -0.84 -7.02 17.75
CA THR A 10 -1.19 -7.92 18.84
C THR A 10 -0.63 -7.37 20.16
N GLY A 11 -1.26 -7.70 21.30
CA GLY A 11 -0.88 -7.24 22.64
C GLY A 11 0.54 -7.63 23.09
N VAL A 12 0.74 -7.92 24.38
CA VAL A 12 2.10 -8.14 24.92
C VAL A 12 2.73 -9.40 24.29
N GLY A 13 3.86 -9.21 23.57
CA GLY A 13 4.58 -10.30 22.92
C GLY A 13 5.31 -9.89 21.64
N ARG A 14 5.81 -10.87 20.89
CA ARG A 14 6.54 -10.63 19.62
C ARG A 14 5.58 -10.13 18.55
N ARG A 15 5.83 -8.92 18.05
CA ARG A 15 5.06 -8.33 16.94
C ARG A 15 5.08 -9.23 15.69
N ARG A 16 3.91 -9.41 15.09
CA ARG A 16 3.78 -10.10 13.80
C ARG A 16 4.48 -9.28 12.71
N ARG A 17 5.13 -9.97 11.77
CA ARG A 17 5.78 -9.34 10.59
C ARG A 17 4.96 -9.42 9.31
N TYR A 18 3.89 -10.24 9.32
CA TYR A 18 3.05 -10.55 8.17
C TYR A 18 1.58 -10.57 8.59
N CYS A 19 0.72 -10.03 7.71
CA CYS A 19 -0.72 -9.93 7.92
C CYS A 19 -1.41 -11.31 7.96
N SER A 20 -0.88 -12.32 7.25
CA SER A 20 -1.41 -13.69 7.20
C SER A 20 -0.30 -14.76 7.14
N GLN A 21 -0.67 -16.03 7.33
CA GLN A 21 0.23 -17.17 7.10
C GLN A 21 0.62 -17.29 5.62
N SER A 22 -0.30 -17.05 4.68
CA SER A 22 0.01 -17.06 3.24
C SER A 22 1.09 -16.04 2.87
N CYS A 23 1.01 -14.82 3.41
CA CYS A 23 2.05 -13.80 3.21
C CYS A 23 3.41 -14.20 3.80
N ARG A 24 3.41 -14.89 4.95
CA ARG A 24 4.64 -15.44 5.55
C ARG A 24 5.26 -16.52 4.66
N GLN A 25 4.44 -17.41 4.11
CA GLN A 25 4.87 -18.49 3.23
C GLN A 25 5.47 -17.94 1.92
N ARG A 26 4.78 -17.00 1.27
CA ARG A 26 5.28 -16.32 0.06
C ARG A 26 6.60 -15.59 0.30
N ALA A 27 6.75 -14.91 1.43
CA ALA A 27 8.00 -14.26 1.81
C ALA A 27 9.15 -15.26 2.05
N TYR A 28 8.84 -16.49 2.48
CA TYR A 28 9.84 -17.55 2.59
C TYR A 28 10.23 -18.11 1.22
N GLU A 29 9.25 -18.34 0.35
CA GLU A 29 9.47 -18.79 -1.03
C GLU A 29 10.35 -17.81 -1.80
N GLN A 30 10.06 -16.50 -1.74
CA GLN A 30 10.88 -15.48 -2.41
C GLN A 30 12.31 -15.48 -1.88
N ARG A 31 12.49 -15.55 -0.55
CA ARG A 31 13.84 -15.66 0.06
C ARG A 31 14.62 -16.86 -0.45
N ASN A 32 13.94 -17.98 -0.67
CA ASN A 32 14.58 -19.18 -1.22
C ASN A 32 14.88 -19.03 -2.71
N ALA A 33 13.97 -18.41 -3.48
CA ALA A 33 14.13 -18.22 -4.92
C ALA A 33 15.34 -17.35 -5.28
N VAL A 34 15.70 -16.38 -4.43
CA VAL A 34 16.84 -15.48 -4.68
C VAL A 34 18.18 -16.00 -4.10
N LYS A 35 18.20 -17.17 -3.45
CA LYS A 35 19.44 -17.76 -2.92
C LYS A 35 20.44 -17.99 -4.05
N GLY A 36 21.69 -17.56 -3.83
CA GLY A 36 22.76 -17.68 -4.82
C GLY A 36 22.76 -16.59 -5.89
N THR A 37 21.86 -15.62 -5.82
CA THR A 37 21.89 -14.40 -6.64
C THR A 37 22.50 -13.23 -5.86
N SER A 38 22.76 -12.11 -6.52
CA SER A 38 23.14 -10.84 -5.87
C SER A 38 21.96 -10.08 -5.27
N ILE A 39 20.73 -10.60 -5.39
CA ILE A 39 19.52 -9.92 -4.92
C ILE A 39 19.42 -10.08 -3.39
N PRO A 40 19.19 -8.99 -2.63
CA PRO A 40 18.98 -9.06 -1.19
C PRO A 40 17.79 -9.96 -0.82
N ALA A 41 17.94 -10.75 0.25
CA ALA A 41 16.90 -11.68 0.69
C ALA A 41 15.60 -10.96 1.14
N ASP A 42 15.68 -9.70 1.51
CA ASP A 42 14.57 -8.84 1.92
C ASP A 42 14.11 -7.87 0.83
N ALA A 43 14.64 -7.96 -0.38
CA ALA A 43 14.18 -7.17 -1.51
C ALA A 43 12.69 -7.41 -1.79
N VAL A 44 11.97 -6.38 -2.24
CA VAL A 44 10.62 -6.52 -2.80
C VAL A 44 10.77 -6.64 -4.31
N ILE A 45 10.34 -7.76 -4.89
CA ILE A 45 10.44 -8.02 -6.32
C ILE A 45 9.05 -7.91 -6.93
N LEU A 46 8.84 -6.88 -7.75
CA LEU A 46 7.60 -6.69 -8.50
C LEU A 46 7.82 -7.12 -9.96
N THR A 47 6.78 -7.69 -10.56
CA THR A 47 6.71 -7.78 -12.02
C THR A 47 6.56 -6.38 -12.63
N ALA A 48 6.84 -6.24 -13.92
CA ALA A 48 6.60 -4.97 -14.62
C ALA A 48 5.13 -4.52 -14.52
N VAL A 49 4.19 -5.48 -14.57
CA VAL A 49 2.75 -5.20 -14.43
C VAL A 49 2.43 -4.69 -13.01
N GLU A 50 2.90 -5.40 -11.97
CA GLU A 50 2.70 -4.97 -10.58
C GLU A 50 3.29 -3.58 -10.31
N ALA A 51 4.42 -3.24 -10.95
CA ALA A 51 5.03 -1.91 -10.84
C ALA A 51 4.18 -0.82 -11.50
N VAL A 52 3.62 -1.07 -12.68
CA VAL A 52 2.69 -0.14 -13.35
C VAL A 52 1.42 0.05 -12.52
N GLU A 53 0.81 -1.03 -12.07
CA GLU A 53 -0.40 -0.98 -11.23
C GLU A 53 -0.17 -0.21 -9.92
N LEU A 54 1.03 -0.32 -9.33
CA LEU A 54 1.39 0.47 -8.15
C LEU A 54 1.48 1.97 -8.49
N VAL A 55 2.11 2.32 -9.60
CA VAL A 55 2.24 3.72 -10.06
C VAL A 55 0.87 4.31 -10.38
N ASP A 56 -0.02 3.56 -11.04
CA ASP A 56 -1.37 4.01 -11.39
C ASP A 56 -2.20 4.32 -10.15
N ARG A 57 -2.17 3.46 -9.13
CA ARG A 57 -2.87 3.73 -7.86
C ARG A 57 -2.28 4.91 -7.11
N MET A 58 -0.96 5.10 -7.14
CA MET A 58 -0.34 6.30 -6.58
C MET A 58 -0.73 7.58 -7.32
N PHE A 59 -0.94 7.49 -8.64
CA PHE A 59 -1.45 8.59 -9.44
C PHE A 59 -2.89 8.94 -9.03
N GLU A 60 -3.77 7.95 -8.84
CA GLU A 60 -5.14 8.17 -8.36
C GLU A 60 -5.19 8.87 -6.99
N VAL A 61 -4.32 8.46 -6.05
CA VAL A 61 -4.21 9.12 -4.74
C VAL A 61 -3.80 10.58 -4.89
N ARG A 62 -2.83 10.89 -5.77
CA ARG A 62 -2.43 12.28 -6.02
C ARG A 62 -3.58 13.09 -6.58
N CYS A 63 -4.29 12.58 -7.59
CA CYS A 63 -5.44 13.27 -8.17
C CYS A 63 -6.53 13.54 -7.13
N ALA A 64 -6.86 12.56 -6.28
CA ALA A 64 -7.82 12.77 -5.20
C ALA A 64 -7.36 13.84 -4.19
N ALA A 65 -6.05 13.98 -3.95
CA ALA A 65 -5.51 15.05 -3.11
C ALA A 65 -5.57 16.42 -3.81
N GLU A 66 -5.34 16.47 -5.13
CA GLU A 66 -5.48 17.67 -5.96
C GLU A 66 -6.96 18.13 -6.01
N ASP A 67 -7.92 17.20 -6.06
CA ASP A 67 -9.35 17.48 -5.98
C ASP A 67 -9.71 18.14 -4.64
N VAL A 68 -9.21 17.61 -3.52
CA VAL A 68 -9.38 18.24 -2.20
C VAL A 68 -8.81 19.66 -2.18
N ALA A 69 -7.60 19.85 -2.71
CA ALA A 69 -6.96 21.17 -2.75
C ALA A 69 -7.77 22.17 -3.59
N THR A 70 -8.32 21.72 -4.72
CA THR A 70 -9.19 22.52 -5.59
C THR A 70 -10.48 22.91 -4.86
N ALA A 71 -11.16 21.95 -4.25
CA ALA A 71 -12.40 22.20 -3.50
C ALA A 71 -12.18 23.19 -2.34
N VAL A 72 -11.05 23.10 -1.64
CA VAL A 72 -10.67 24.09 -0.60
C VAL A 72 -10.47 25.47 -1.22
N ALA A 73 -9.77 25.57 -2.35
CA ALA A 73 -9.52 26.85 -3.02
C ALA A 73 -10.81 27.52 -3.54
N GLU A 74 -11.80 26.72 -3.93
CA GLU A 74 -13.11 27.18 -4.40
C GLU A 74 -14.12 27.44 -3.27
N GLY A 75 -13.75 27.16 -2.01
CA GLY A 75 -14.62 27.37 -0.86
C GLY A 75 -15.78 26.38 -0.78
N ALA A 76 -15.56 25.13 -1.20
CA ALA A 76 -16.54 24.06 -1.16
C ALA A 76 -17.09 23.84 0.26
N GLU A 77 -18.34 23.38 0.31
CA GLU A 77 -19.03 23.11 1.57
C GLU A 77 -18.35 21.99 2.35
N SER A 78 -18.50 22.03 3.68
CA SER A 78 -17.88 21.03 4.57
C SER A 78 -18.28 19.59 4.27
N SER A 79 -19.50 19.36 3.75
CA SER A 79 -19.98 18.05 3.35
C SER A 79 -19.25 17.49 2.12
N GLU A 80 -18.92 18.34 1.15
CA GLU A 80 -18.16 17.96 -0.05
C GLU A 80 -16.71 17.66 0.31
N LEU A 81 -16.08 18.52 1.10
CA LEU A 81 -14.71 18.29 1.59
C LEU A 81 -14.59 16.99 2.37
N THR A 82 -15.62 16.64 3.15
CA THR A 82 -15.66 15.36 3.89
C THR A 82 -15.66 14.18 2.92
N GLN A 83 -16.49 14.21 1.88
CA GLN A 83 -16.58 13.14 0.89
C GLN A 83 -15.27 12.97 0.10
N LEU A 84 -14.63 14.09 -0.28
CA LEU A 84 -13.34 14.05 -0.97
C LEU A 84 -12.23 13.48 -0.07
N CYS A 85 -12.18 13.86 1.20
CA CYS A 85 -11.24 13.30 2.17
C CYS A 85 -11.46 11.80 2.41
N GLU A 86 -12.70 11.35 2.49
CA GLU A 86 -13.05 9.94 2.63
C GLU A 86 -12.54 9.15 1.41
N ARG A 87 -12.85 9.60 0.19
CA ARG A 87 -12.36 8.98 -1.05
C ARG A 87 -10.84 8.96 -1.14
N LEU A 88 -10.17 10.07 -0.81
CA LEU A 88 -8.71 10.13 -0.78
C LEU A 88 -8.12 9.09 0.19
N THR A 89 -8.72 8.96 1.38
CA THR A 89 -8.28 8.00 2.39
C THR A 89 -8.50 6.55 1.94
N GLU A 90 -9.61 6.28 1.25
CA GLU A 90 -9.87 4.98 0.65
C GLU A 90 -8.80 4.63 -0.39
N LEU A 91 -8.58 5.49 -1.38
CA LEU A 91 -7.56 5.30 -2.42
C LEU A 91 -6.16 5.12 -1.83
N ALA A 92 -5.81 5.90 -0.81
CA ALA A 92 -4.51 5.78 -0.14
C ALA A 92 -4.32 4.39 0.48
N ARG A 93 -5.33 3.88 1.20
CA ARG A 93 -5.31 2.51 1.77
C ARG A 93 -5.24 1.43 0.69
N GLU A 94 -5.80 1.68 -0.48
CA GLU A 94 -5.72 0.75 -1.61
C GLU A 94 -4.33 0.73 -2.25
N ALA A 95 -3.71 1.90 -2.38
CA ALA A 95 -2.38 2.11 -2.96
C ALA A 95 -1.25 1.57 -2.09
N GLU A 96 -1.41 1.56 -0.76
CA GLU A 96 -0.46 0.96 0.18
C GLU A 96 -0.22 -0.55 -0.08
N ARG A 97 -1.16 -1.23 -0.72
CA ARG A 97 -1.05 -2.65 -1.06
C ARG A 97 -0.21 -2.81 -2.32
N PHE A 98 0.95 -3.45 -2.25
CA PHE A 98 1.76 -3.71 -3.45
C PHE A 98 1.61 -5.14 -4.01
N ARG A 99 0.66 -5.93 -3.48
CA ARG A 99 0.20 -7.25 -3.99
C ARG A 99 -1.22 -7.58 -3.53
#